data_AF-A0A1F6Y7Y6-F1
#
_entry.id   AF-A0A1F6Y7Y6-F1
#
_cell.length_a   1.000
_cell.length_b   1.000
_cell.length_c   1.000
_cell.angle_alpha   90.00
_cell.angle_beta   90.00
_cell.angle_gamma   90.00
#
_symmetry.space_group_name_H-M   'P 1'
#
loop_
_entity.id
_entity.type
_entity.pdbx_description
1 polymer ?
#
loop_
_entity_poly.entity_id
_entity_poly.type
_entity_poly.pdbx_seq_one_letter_code
_entity_poly.pdbx_strand_id
1 'polypeptide(L)'
;MIKKSKGFTLIELLVVISVISLLASIIFASLNDARAKARDARRKSDIHQFQLALEYYLDTNGIYPASGGASPSPNGPNSSWSNSAEASSWGSGSLQTAMAPYLSKLPTDPTNSPIGPFVINAYYYFRFSSEGGCSSQYMMVYKLEKGASVVSPGYLTCGGTTYQYSGGPLNSANANGIITIGRRGL
;
A
#
# COMPACT_ATOMS: atom_id res chain seq x y z
N MET A 1 63.77 19.20 -24.79
CA MET A 1 62.63 19.64 -25.64
C MET A 1 61.35 19.54 -24.81
N ILE A 2 60.77 20.68 -24.41
CA ILE A 2 59.52 20.71 -23.64
C ILE A 2 58.36 20.59 -24.65
N LYS A 3 57.60 19.49 -24.60
CA LYS A 3 56.39 19.33 -25.42
C LYS A 3 55.36 20.39 -24.98
N LYS A 4 54.92 21.26 -25.89
CA LYS A 4 53.77 22.15 -25.64
C LYS A 4 52.52 21.30 -25.41
N SER A 5 51.92 21.40 -24.22
CA SER A 5 50.60 20.82 -23.97
C SER A 5 49.56 21.57 -24.79
N LYS A 6 48.73 20.85 -25.57
CA LYS A 6 47.56 21.44 -26.21
C LYS A 6 46.54 21.76 -25.11
N GLY A 7 46.15 23.02 -24.98
CA GLY A 7 45.06 23.44 -24.10
C GLY A 7 43.70 23.17 -24.76
N PHE A 8 42.67 22.93 -23.94
CA PHE A 8 41.28 22.82 -24.41
C PHE A 8 40.79 24.17 -24.95
N THR A 9 40.05 24.15 -26.05
CA THR A 9 39.36 25.33 -26.56
C THR A 9 38.03 25.53 -25.83
N LEU A 10 37.56 26.78 -25.73
CA LEU A 10 36.26 27.10 -25.13
C LEU A 10 35.10 26.41 -25.87
N ILE A 11 35.22 26.25 -27.20
CA ILE A 11 34.19 25.59 -28.01
C ILE A 11 34.12 24.08 -27.73
N GLU A 12 35.26 23.42 -27.53
CA GLU A 12 35.29 22.01 -27.15
C GLU A 12 34.62 21.79 -25.79
N LEU A 13 34.87 22.66 -24.81
CA LEU A 13 34.22 22.57 -23.51
C LEU A 13 32.70 22.82 -23.62
N LEU A 14 32.29 23.77 -24.45
CA LEU A 14 30.88 24.12 -24.66
C LEU A 14 30.09 22.97 -25.32
N VAL A 15 30.68 22.30 -26.30
CA VAL A 15 30.04 21.14 -26.96
C VAL A 15 29.92 19.95 -26.00
N VAL A 16 30.90 19.75 -25.12
CA VAL A 16 30.85 18.64 -24.15
C VAL A 16 29.72 18.82 -23.14
N ILE A 17 29.58 20.02 -22.56
CA ILE A 17 28.49 20.27 -21.59
C ILE A 17 27.11 20.27 -22.25
N SER A 18 27.02 20.65 -23.53
CA SER A 18 25.74 20.61 -24.26
C SER A 18 25.29 19.17 -24.52
N VAL A 19 26.22 18.27 -24.89
CA VAL A 19 25.91 16.85 -25.05
C VAL A 19 25.58 16.18 -23.71
N ILE A 20 26.33 16.46 -22.64
CA ILE A 20 26.06 15.91 -21.30
C ILE A 20 24.68 16.37 -20.80
N SER A 21 24.34 17.64 -20.95
CA SER A 21 23.05 18.16 -20.49
C SER A 21 21.85 17.56 -21.25
N LEU A 22 21.99 17.37 -22.57
CA LEU A 22 20.98 16.68 -23.38
C LEU A 22 20.75 15.25 -22.89
N LEU A 23 21.81 14.46 -22.74
CA LEU A 23 21.71 13.07 -22.26
C LEU A 23 21.15 12.99 -20.84
N ALA A 24 21.60 13.88 -19.95
CA ALA A 24 21.12 13.94 -18.58
C ALA A 24 19.61 14.22 -18.51
N SER A 25 19.09 15.11 -19.35
CA SER A 25 17.66 15.46 -19.37
C SER A 25 16.75 14.25 -19.62
N ILE A 26 17.13 13.37 -20.55
CA ILE A 26 16.38 12.16 -20.90
C ILE A 26 16.42 11.16 -19.74
N ILE A 27 17.59 10.98 -19.12
CA ILE A 27 17.77 10.09 -17.97
C ILE A 27 16.90 10.54 -16.80
N PHE A 28 16.90 11.83 -16.47
CA PHE A 28 16.11 12.35 -15.36
C PHE A 28 14.60 12.13 -15.54
N ALA A 29 14.08 12.31 -16.76
CA ALA A 29 12.67 12.04 -17.05
C ALA A 29 12.30 10.56 -16.80
N SER A 30 13.17 9.63 -17.19
CA SER A 30 12.94 8.18 -17.01
C SER A 30 13.07 7.69 -15.55
N LEU A 31 13.92 8.34 -14.75
CA LEU A 31 14.23 7.92 -13.39
C LEU A 31 13.03 8.04 -12.44
N ASN A 32 12.20 9.07 -12.62
CA ASN A 32 11.01 9.25 -11.78
C ASN A 32 9.99 8.12 -11.98
N ASP A 33 9.81 7.66 -13.22
CA ASP A 33 8.91 6.54 -13.54
C ASP A 33 9.46 5.21 -13.00
N ALA A 34 10.76 4.98 -13.14
CA ALA A 34 11.44 3.80 -12.60
C ALA A 34 11.31 3.71 -11.07
N ARG A 35 11.49 4.84 -10.36
CA ARG A 35 11.31 4.92 -8.91
C ARG A 35 9.88 4.60 -8.47
N ALA A 36 8.87 5.10 -9.20
CA ALA A 36 7.47 4.81 -8.91
C ALA A 36 7.15 3.32 -9.10
N LYS A 37 7.63 2.71 -10.20
CA LYS A 37 7.50 1.26 -10.46
C LYS A 37 8.17 0.41 -9.38
N ALA A 38 9.35 0.80 -8.92
CA ALA A 38 10.06 0.09 -7.85
C ALA A 38 9.27 0.15 -6.52
N ARG A 39 8.69 1.31 -6.19
CA ARG A 39 7.81 1.43 -5.01
C ARG A 39 6.56 0.56 -5.14
N ASP A 40 5.93 0.52 -6.31
CA ASP A 40 4.77 -0.34 -6.56
C ASP A 40 5.09 -1.83 -6.45
N ALA A 41 6.26 -2.27 -6.95
CA ALA A 41 6.71 -3.65 -6.79
C ALA A 41 6.89 -4.00 -5.29
N ARG A 42 7.47 -3.08 -4.51
CA ARG A 42 7.57 -3.22 -3.05
C ARG A 42 6.19 -3.30 -2.40
N ARG A 43 5.25 -2.42 -2.75
CA ARG A 43 3.87 -2.44 -2.22
C ARG A 43 3.19 -3.79 -2.43
N LYS A 44 3.31 -4.37 -3.62
CA LYS A 44 2.73 -5.68 -3.92
C LYS A 44 3.36 -6.80 -3.07
N SER A 45 4.69 -6.79 -2.93
CA SER A 45 5.40 -7.76 -2.09
C SER A 45 4.99 -7.65 -0.63
N ASP A 46 4.96 -6.42 -0.10
CA ASP A 46 4.56 -6.10 1.27
C ASP A 46 3.15 -6.62 1.58
N ILE A 47 2.19 -6.32 0.71
CA ILE A 47 0.78 -6.75 0.86
C ILE A 47 0.65 -8.27 0.78
N HIS A 48 1.39 -8.92 -0.13
CA HIS A 48 1.35 -10.38 -0.24
C HIS A 48 1.92 -11.07 1.01
N GLN A 49 3.05 -10.59 1.55
CA GLN A 49 3.61 -11.11 2.80
C GLN A 49 2.66 -10.90 3.97
N PHE A 50 1.99 -9.75 4.02
CA PHE A 50 1.01 -9.47 5.06
C PHE A 50 -0.24 -10.34 4.95
N GLN A 51 -0.74 -10.59 3.72
CA GLN A 51 -1.83 -11.53 3.48
C GLN A 51 -1.50 -12.92 4.01
N LEU A 52 -0.32 -13.45 3.67
CA LEU A 52 0.11 -14.77 4.15
C LEU A 52 0.17 -14.82 5.68
N ALA A 53 0.70 -13.78 6.32
CA ALA A 53 0.76 -13.70 7.78
C ALA A 53 -0.65 -13.71 8.41
N LEU A 54 -1.63 -13.05 7.77
CA LEU A 54 -3.01 -13.04 8.22
C LEU A 54 -3.67 -14.42 8.09
N GLU A 55 -3.39 -15.18 7.01
CA GLU A 55 -3.85 -16.56 6.87
C GLU A 55 -3.24 -17.48 7.94
N TYR A 56 -1.95 -17.35 8.24
CA TYR A 56 -1.34 -18.12 9.33
C TYR A 56 -1.96 -17.78 10.70
N TYR A 57 -2.28 -16.51 10.94
CA TYR A 57 -2.98 -16.10 12.15
C TYR A 57 -4.38 -16.74 12.21
N LEU A 58 -5.11 -16.76 11.09
CA LEU A 58 -6.42 -17.40 10.99
C LEU A 58 -6.33 -18.89 11.30
N ASP A 59 -5.36 -19.59 10.74
CA ASP A 59 -5.15 -21.04 10.96
C ASP A 59 -4.90 -21.35 12.45
N THR A 60 -4.16 -20.49 13.14
CA THR A 60 -3.83 -20.69 14.56
C THR A 60 -4.94 -20.25 15.52
N ASN A 61 -5.68 -19.18 15.21
CA ASN A 61 -6.63 -18.56 16.15
C ASN A 61 -8.10 -18.75 15.75
N GLY A 62 -8.38 -19.28 14.55
CA GLY A 62 -9.73 -19.47 14.00
C GLY A 62 -10.44 -18.17 13.61
N ILE A 63 -9.80 -17.01 13.78
CA ILE A 63 -10.32 -15.68 13.42
C ILE A 63 -9.17 -14.79 12.93
N TYR A 64 -9.47 -13.82 12.05
CA TYR A 64 -8.50 -12.78 11.70
C TYR A 64 -8.31 -11.77 12.84
N PRO A 65 -7.13 -11.13 12.97
CA PRO A 65 -6.86 -10.19 14.06
C PRO A 65 -7.77 -8.96 13.95
N ALA A 66 -8.07 -8.35 15.09
CA ALA A 66 -8.80 -7.09 15.12
C ALA A 66 -7.98 -5.93 14.55
N SER A 67 -8.69 -4.91 14.06
CA SER A 67 -8.12 -3.64 13.60
C SER A 67 -8.47 -2.52 14.59
N GLY A 68 -7.62 -1.51 14.65
CA GLY A 68 -7.89 -0.21 15.27
C GLY A 68 -8.09 -0.24 16.78
N GLY A 69 -7.27 -1.03 17.49
CA GLY A 69 -7.29 -1.09 18.95
C GLY A 69 -8.45 -1.88 19.55
N ALA A 70 -9.35 -2.42 18.73
CA ALA A 70 -10.39 -3.33 19.20
C ALA A 70 -9.78 -4.68 19.62
N SER A 71 -10.46 -5.37 20.55
CA SER A 71 -10.16 -6.78 20.85
C SER A 71 -10.73 -7.67 19.74
N PRO A 72 -10.02 -8.72 19.30
CA PRO A 72 -10.55 -9.69 18.34
C PRO A 72 -11.79 -10.35 18.96
N SER A 73 -12.96 -10.05 18.39
CA SER A 73 -14.23 -10.60 18.86
C SER A 73 -14.91 -11.37 17.73
N PRO A 74 -15.36 -12.61 17.99
CA PRO A 74 -16.15 -13.38 17.02
C PRO A 74 -17.47 -12.69 16.65
N ASN A 75 -18.06 -11.95 17.59
CA ASN A 75 -19.42 -11.40 17.51
C ASN A 75 -19.49 -9.89 17.72
N GLY A 76 -18.39 -9.25 18.12
CA GLY A 76 -18.30 -7.80 18.27
C GLY A 76 -18.13 -7.13 16.91
N PRO A 77 -18.68 -5.93 16.71
CA PRO A 77 -18.38 -5.19 15.51
C PRO A 77 -16.90 -4.78 15.61
N ASN A 78 -16.03 -5.40 14.81
CA ASN A 78 -14.69 -4.85 14.58
C ASN A 78 -14.90 -3.61 13.70
N SER A 79 -15.37 -2.53 14.31
CA SER A 79 -15.79 -1.29 13.64
C SER A 79 -14.61 -0.36 13.34
N SER A 80 -13.41 -0.72 13.78
CA SER A 80 -12.25 0.16 13.69
C SER A 80 -11.34 -0.25 12.54
N TRP A 81 -10.74 0.74 11.89
CA TRP A 81 -9.78 0.57 10.81
C TRP A 81 -8.35 0.68 11.38
N SER A 82 -7.37 0.09 10.69
CA SER A 82 -5.95 0.30 10.95
C SER A 82 -5.24 0.72 9.68
N ASN A 83 -4.24 1.58 9.81
CA ASN A 83 -3.45 2.07 8.69
C ASN A 83 -1.95 2.15 9.01
N SER A 84 -1.09 2.10 7.98
CA SER A 84 0.38 2.05 8.12
C SER A 84 1.05 3.35 8.50
N ALA A 85 0.31 4.45 8.45
CA ALA A 85 0.89 5.77 8.65
C ALA A 85 0.76 6.25 10.09
N GLU A 86 -0.24 5.75 10.81
CA GLU A 86 -0.49 6.12 12.20
C GLU A 86 0.17 5.13 13.15
N ALA A 87 1.05 5.66 14.01
CA ALA A 87 1.67 4.89 15.08
C ALA A 87 0.62 4.28 16.03
N SER A 88 -0.46 5.01 16.34
CA SER A 88 -1.56 4.54 17.21
C SER A 88 -2.43 3.43 16.61
N SER A 89 -2.41 3.25 15.28
CA SER A 89 -3.18 2.20 14.59
C SER A 89 -2.32 0.95 14.35
N TRP A 90 -1.24 1.07 13.58
CA TRP A 90 -0.38 -0.08 13.22
C TRP A 90 1.00 -0.04 13.88
N GLY A 91 1.51 1.13 14.28
CA GLY A 91 2.84 1.25 14.89
C GLY A 91 2.95 0.81 16.36
N SER A 92 1.84 0.70 17.09
CA SER A 92 1.77 0.25 18.50
C SER A 92 0.39 -0.28 18.91
N GLY A 93 -0.51 -0.54 17.96
CA GLY A 93 -1.87 -1.00 18.22
C GLY A 93 -2.01 -2.52 18.42
N SER A 94 -3.21 -2.97 18.75
CA SER A 94 -3.55 -4.39 18.99
C SER A 94 -3.20 -5.31 17.81
N LEU A 95 -3.25 -4.81 16.58
CA LEU A 95 -2.85 -5.52 15.38
C LEU A 95 -1.35 -5.86 15.38
N GLN A 96 -0.49 -4.93 15.81
CA GLN A 96 0.96 -5.16 15.87
C GLN A 96 1.33 -6.22 16.91
N THR A 97 0.66 -6.19 18.06
CA THR A 97 0.83 -7.22 19.08
C THR A 97 0.35 -8.58 18.60
N ALA A 98 -0.82 -8.66 17.96
CA ALA A 98 -1.39 -9.91 17.45
C ALA A 98 -0.52 -10.54 16.35
N MET A 99 0.12 -9.71 15.52
CA MET A 99 0.89 -10.16 14.35
C MET A 99 2.38 -10.37 14.64
N ALA A 100 2.87 -9.94 15.79
CA ALA A 100 4.29 -10.06 16.17
C ALA A 100 4.87 -11.48 16.02
N PRO A 101 4.13 -12.59 16.28
CA PRO A 101 4.64 -13.94 16.05
C PRO A 101 4.81 -14.32 14.57
N TYR A 102 4.03 -13.69 13.68
CA TYR A 102 3.95 -14.04 12.26
C TYR A 102 4.73 -13.09 11.36
N LEU A 103 5.03 -11.88 11.86
CA LEU A 103 5.73 -10.86 11.11
C LEU A 103 6.58 -9.98 12.04
N SER A 104 7.87 -9.85 11.72
CA SER A 104 8.83 -9.08 12.53
C SER A 104 8.50 -7.59 12.60
N LYS A 105 7.94 -7.05 11.52
CA LYS A 105 7.43 -5.69 11.44
C LYS A 105 6.31 -5.64 10.41
N LEU A 106 5.25 -4.94 10.74
CA LEU A 106 4.17 -4.75 9.79
C LEU A 106 4.55 -3.80 8.66
N PRO A 107 4.14 -4.10 7.41
CA PRO A 107 4.65 -3.37 6.29
C PRO A 107 4.10 -1.95 6.26
N THR A 108 4.93 -1.04 5.80
CA THR A 108 4.60 0.38 5.71
C THR A 108 4.73 0.84 4.28
N ASP A 109 3.77 1.61 3.77
CA ASP A 109 3.86 2.17 2.42
C ASP A 109 5.18 2.92 2.23
N PRO A 110 5.87 2.79 1.08
CA PRO A 110 7.14 3.46 0.85
C PRO A 110 7.08 5.01 0.94
N THR A 111 5.91 5.62 0.72
CA THR A 111 5.75 7.09 0.79
C THR A 111 5.02 7.57 2.04
N ASN A 112 4.34 6.67 2.77
CA ASN A 112 3.69 6.83 4.09
C ASN A 112 3.51 8.30 4.53
N SER A 113 2.44 8.96 4.07
CA SER A 113 2.26 10.41 4.26
C SER A 113 1.16 10.70 5.29
N PRO A 114 1.48 10.94 6.58
CA PRO A 114 0.52 10.97 7.70
C PRO A 114 -0.36 12.25 7.78
N ILE A 115 -0.64 12.91 6.66
CA ILE A 115 -1.37 14.19 6.65
C ILE A 115 -2.87 13.95 6.41
N GLY A 116 -3.67 14.09 7.47
CA GLY A 116 -5.14 14.18 7.41
C GLY A 116 -5.90 13.01 8.05
N PRO A 117 -7.21 13.16 8.33
CA PRO A 117 -8.06 12.12 8.95
C PRO A 117 -8.27 10.88 8.06
N PHE A 118 -7.89 10.97 6.79
CA PHE A 118 -7.74 9.85 5.86
C PHE A 118 -6.35 9.93 5.28
N VAL A 119 -5.49 9.00 5.65
CA VAL A 119 -4.10 9.03 5.25
C VAL A 119 -3.94 8.61 3.79
N ILE A 120 -3.43 9.53 2.96
CA ILE A 120 -3.05 9.23 1.59
C ILE A 120 -1.76 8.42 1.56
N ASN A 121 -1.70 7.40 0.69
CA ASN A 121 -0.54 6.51 0.54
C ASN A 121 -0.19 5.74 1.83
N ALA A 122 -1.17 5.03 2.36
CA ALA A 122 -1.01 4.07 3.44
C ALA A 122 -1.66 2.75 3.05
N TYR A 123 -1.25 1.64 3.67
CA TYR A 123 -2.05 0.42 3.62
C TYR A 123 -3.08 0.46 4.73
N TYR A 124 -4.26 -0.08 4.44
CA TYR A 124 -5.38 -0.16 5.36
C TYR A 124 -5.80 -1.61 5.56
N TYR A 125 -6.17 -1.94 6.79
CA TYR A 125 -6.76 -3.21 7.16
C TYR A 125 -7.99 -2.97 8.03
N PHE A 126 -9.12 -3.58 7.66
CA PHE A 126 -10.39 -3.43 8.39
C PHE A 126 -11.32 -4.62 8.13
N ARG A 127 -12.31 -4.76 9.01
CA ARG A 127 -13.43 -5.68 8.82
C ARG A 127 -14.62 -4.89 8.26
N PHE A 128 -15.22 -5.42 7.20
CA PHE A 128 -16.48 -4.93 6.66
C PHE A 128 -17.63 -5.86 7.06
N SER A 129 -18.75 -5.29 7.50
CA SER A 129 -20.01 -5.99 7.69
C SER A 129 -21.13 -5.16 7.08
N SER A 130 -21.88 -5.70 6.12
CA SER A 130 -23.09 -5.06 5.62
C SER A 130 -24.31 -5.51 6.42
N GLU A 131 -25.20 -4.56 6.70
CA GLU A 131 -26.59 -4.87 7.06
C GLU A 131 -27.27 -5.37 5.78
N GLY A 132 -27.43 -6.69 5.64
CA GLY A 132 -28.00 -7.26 4.41
C GLY A 132 -27.75 -8.76 4.16
N GLY A 133 -27.21 -9.50 5.13
CA GLY A 133 -27.12 -10.97 5.04
C GLY A 133 -25.87 -11.53 4.36
N CYS A 134 -24.88 -10.70 4.02
CA CYS A 134 -23.57 -11.19 3.63
C CYS A 134 -22.62 -11.24 4.81
N SER A 135 -22.06 -12.44 5.05
CA SER A 135 -20.97 -12.73 5.99
C SER A 135 -19.96 -11.58 6.08
N SER A 136 -19.52 -11.22 7.30
CA SER A 136 -18.46 -10.22 7.50
C SER A 136 -17.16 -10.63 6.81
N GLN A 137 -16.42 -9.66 6.27
CA GLN A 137 -15.20 -9.88 5.49
C GLN A 137 -14.05 -9.05 6.02
N TYR A 138 -12.83 -9.53 5.80
CA TYR A 138 -11.61 -8.80 6.11
C TYR A 138 -10.94 -8.36 4.82
N MET A 139 -10.56 -7.08 4.77
CA MET A 139 -10.08 -6.45 3.56
C MET A 139 -8.78 -5.68 3.82
N MET A 140 -7.91 -5.70 2.83
CA MET A 140 -6.74 -4.82 2.73
C MET A 140 -6.89 -3.87 1.56
N VAL A 141 -6.51 -2.60 1.78
CA VAL A 141 -6.55 -1.57 0.75
C VAL A 141 -5.21 -0.85 0.66
N TYR A 142 -4.73 -0.64 -0.55
CA TYR A 142 -3.49 0.08 -0.85
C TYR A 142 -3.61 0.87 -2.16
N LYS A 143 -2.69 1.81 -2.38
CA LYS A 143 -2.64 2.62 -3.60
C LYS A 143 -1.32 2.37 -4.33
N LEU A 144 -1.40 2.09 -5.63
CA LEU A 144 -0.25 2.05 -6.53
C LEU A 144 -0.07 3.41 -7.20
N GLU A 145 1.16 3.82 -7.46
CA GLU A 145 1.49 5.09 -8.12
C GLU A 145 1.36 5.02 -9.65
N LYS A 146 1.61 3.84 -10.22
CA LYS A 146 1.59 3.58 -11.67
C LYS A 146 0.65 2.43 -12.04
N GLY A 147 -0.12 1.92 -11.08
CA GLY A 147 -1.12 0.88 -11.32
C GLY A 147 -2.48 1.44 -11.72
N ALA A 148 -3.14 0.77 -12.68
CA ALA A 148 -4.58 0.93 -12.88
C ALA A 148 -5.33 0.64 -11.57
N SER A 149 -6.54 1.20 -11.39
CA SER A 149 -7.44 0.77 -10.31
C SER A 149 -7.68 -0.72 -10.43
N VAL A 150 -6.94 -1.51 -9.64
CA VAL A 150 -7.04 -2.95 -9.60
C VAL A 150 -8.33 -3.26 -8.85
N VAL A 151 -9.40 -3.37 -9.62
CA VAL A 151 -10.66 -3.97 -9.18
C VAL A 151 -10.43 -5.48 -9.11
N SER A 152 -9.84 -5.99 -8.03
CA SER A 152 -9.53 -7.42 -7.94
C SER A 152 -9.34 -7.94 -6.51
N PRO A 153 -10.27 -8.74 -5.95
CA PRO A 153 -11.70 -8.83 -6.20
C PRO A 153 -12.38 -7.85 -5.23
N GLY A 154 -12.19 -6.56 -5.47
CA GLY A 154 -12.46 -5.50 -4.49
C GLY A 154 -13.92 -5.12 -4.28
N TYR A 155 -14.86 -5.81 -4.94
CA TYR A 155 -16.27 -5.57 -4.73
C TYR A 155 -17.01 -6.87 -4.53
N LEU A 156 -17.70 -6.95 -3.40
CA LEU A 156 -18.62 -8.03 -3.13
C LEU A 156 -19.92 -7.77 -3.89
N THR A 157 -20.28 -8.65 -4.82
CA THR A 157 -21.65 -8.72 -5.34
C THR A 157 -22.46 -9.63 -4.42
N CYS A 158 -23.41 -9.05 -3.70
CA CYS A 158 -24.35 -9.76 -2.85
C CYS A 158 -25.76 -9.53 -3.36
N GLY A 159 -26.45 -10.61 -3.77
CA GLY A 159 -27.81 -10.48 -4.34
C GLY A 159 -27.89 -9.58 -5.57
N GLY A 160 -26.80 -9.40 -6.32
CA GLY A 160 -26.71 -8.47 -7.45
C GLY A 160 -26.27 -7.05 -7.10
N THR A 161 -26.09 -6.71 -5.83
CA THR A 161 -25.60 -5.39 -5.39
C THR A 161 -24.10 -5.41 -5.10
N THR A 162 -23.37 -4.49 -5.72
CA THR A 162 -21.92 -4.33 -5.60
C THR A 162 -21.60 -3.31 -4.52
N TYR A 163 -20.98 -3.74 -3.41
CA TYR A 163 -20.64 -2.85 -2.30
C TYR A 163 -19.22 -2.30 -2.45
N GLN A 164 -19.09 -0.98 -2.44
CA GLN A 164 -17.79 -0.28 -2.42
C GLN A 164 -17.29 -0.09 -0.99
N TYR A 165 -15.98 0.14 -0.86
CA TYR A 165 -15.38 0.64 0.38
C TYR A 165 -16.15 1.88 0.86
N SER A 166 -16.66 1.85 2.10
CA SER A 166 -17.29 2.96 2.82
C SER A 166 -18.51 3.57 2.12
N GLY A 167 -19.68 3.58 2.77
CA GLY A 167 -20.83 4.40 2.34
C GLY A 167 -20.58 5.94 2.35
N GLY A 168 -19.33 6.38 2.25
CA GLY A 168 -18.83 7.74 2.12
C GLY A 168 -17.46 7.72 1.41
N PRO A 169 -16.99 8.84 0.85
CA PRO A 169 -16.08 8.86 -0.29
C PRO A 169 -14.69 8.28 0.03
N LEU A 170 -14.42 7.05 -0.43
CA LEU A 170 -13.24 6.86 -1.26
C LEU A 170 -13.66 7.09 -2.70
N ASN A 171 -13.51 8.33 -3.13
CA ASN A 171 -13.40 8.66 -4.53
C ASN A 171 -12.43 7.65 -5.18
N SER A 172 -12.92 6.96 -6.21
CA SER A 172 -12.22 6.02 -7.10
C SER A 172 -10.88 6.52 -7.66
N ALA A 173 -10.50 7.76 -7.36
CA ALA A 173 -9.20 8.36 -7.60
C ALA A 173 -8.10 7.99 -6.57
N ASN A 174 -8.45 7.39 -5.42
CA ASN A 174 -7.53 7.29 -4.26
C ASN A 174 -7.15 5.89 -3.80
N ALA A 175 -7.86 4.84 -4.22
CA ALA A 175 -7.49 3.46 -3.91
C ALA A 175 -7.53 2.62 -5.19
N ASN A 176 -6.39 2.03 -5.53
CA ASN A 176 -6.21 1.26 -6.76
C ASN A 176 -5.82 -0.20 -6.47
N GLY A 177 -5.80 -0.65 -5.22
CA GLY A 177 -5.61 -2.05 -4.86
C GLY A 177 -6.48 -2.41 -3.67
N ILE A 178 -7.43 -3.33 -3.85
CA ILE A 178 -8.27 -3.87 -2.78
C ILE A 178 -8.15 -5.38 -2.82
N ILE A 179 -7.77 -6.01 -1.72
CA ILE A 179 -7.69 -7.46 -1.59
C ILE A 179 -8.63 -7.91 -0.47
N THR A 180 -9.60 -8.76 -0.81
CA THR A 180 -10.38 -9.49 0.18
C THR A 180 -9.55 -10.66 0.68
N ILE A 181 -9.32 -10.71 1.98
CA ILE A 181 -8.46 -11.71 2.63
C ILE A 181 -9.30 -12.95 2.94
N GLY A 182 -10.47 -12.76 3.55
CA GLY A 182 -11.37 -13.88 3.82
C GLY A 182 -12.76 -13.44 4.26
N ARG A 183 -13.65 -14.42 4.36
CA ARG A 183 -15.05 -14.27 4.82
C ARG A 183 -15.26 -15.12 6.05
N ARG A 184 -16.11 -14.66 6.98
CA ARG A 184 -16.59 -15.49 8.09
C ARG A 184 -17.90 -16.19 7.69
N GLY A 185 -17.83 -17.47 7.34
CA GLY A 185 -19.02 -18.31 7.17
C GLY A 185 -18.83 -19.46 6.18
N LEU A 186 -18.37 -20.60 6.69
CA LEU A 186 -19.07 -21.88 6.67
C LEU A 186 -18.84 -22.56 8.03
#